data_AF-A0AAP8N8V5-F1
#
_entry.id   AF-A0AAP8N8V5-F1
#
_cell.length_a   1.000
_cell.length_b   1.000
_cell.length_c   1.000
_cell.angle_alpha   90.00
_cell.angle_beta   90.00
_cell.angle_gamma   90.00
#
_symmetry.space_group_name_H-M   'P 1'
#
loop_
_entity.id
_entity.type
_entity.pdbx_description
1 polymer ?
#
loop_
_entity_poly.entity_id
_entity_poly.type
_entity_poly.pdbx_seq_one_letter_code
_entity_poly.pdbx_strand_id
1 'polypeptide(L)'
;ISFEVNQGEVFGFLGPNGAGKTTTIRMLVGLISPTKGKIEVAGYQVKTHFKEAMEEIGCIVENPELYGYLTGWENLIQFARMLHITDELKINDVVKLVKLDERIH
;
A
#
# COMPACT_ATOMS: atom_id res chain seq x y z
N ILE A 1 -0.19 -16.12 14.57
CA ILE A 1 -1.40 -15.83 13.77
C ILE A 1 -1.28 -16.58 12.46
N SER A 2 -2.38 -17.08 11.92
CA SER A 2 -2.42 -17.78 10.63
C SER A 2 -3.75 -17.48 9.97
N PHE A 3 -3.73 -16.96 8.75
CA PHE A 3 -4.89 -16.65 7.94
C PHE A 3 -4.46 -16.60 6.47
N GLU A 4 -5.44 -16.68 5.57
CA GLU A 4 -5.28 -16.55 4.13
C GLU A 4 -6.36 -15.57 3.65
N VAL A 5 -6.03 -14.74 2.65
CA VAL A 5 -6.95 -13.78 2.04
C VAL A 5 -6.92 -14.03 0.54
N ASN A 6 -8.07 -14.39 -0.02
CA ASN A 6 -8.18 -14.68 -1.44
C ASN A 6 -8.29 -13.40 -2.27
N GLN A 7 -8.01 -13.52 -3.57
CA GLN A 7 -8.17 -12.40 -4.51
C GLN A 7 -9.61 -11.88 -4.49
N GLY A 8 -9.77 -10.56 -4.33
CA GLY A 8 -11.07 -9.90 -4.26
C GLY A 8 -11.74 -9.92 -2.88
N GLU A 9 -11.14 -10.55 -1.87
CA GLU A 9 -11.65 -10.51 -0.51
C GLU A 9 -11.31 -9.20 0.20
N VAL A 10 -12.26 -8.73 1.01
CA VAL A 10 -12.05 -7.64 1.96
C VAL A 10 -11.84 -8.24 3.34
N PHE A 11 -10.63 -8.08 3.88
CA PHE A 11 -10.24 -8.61 5.18
C PHE A 11 -9.92 -7.48 6.17
N GLY A 12 -10.34 -7.64 7.43
CA GLY A 12 -10.12 -6.65 8.48
C GLY A 12 -9.66 -7.27 9.80
N PHE A 13 -8.66 -6.67 10.44
CA PHE A 13 -8.26 -7.03 11.80
C PHE A 13 -9.11 -6.28 12.83
N LEU A 14 -9.85 -7.00 13.68
CA LEU A 14 -10.65 -6.44 14.75
C LEU A 14 -10.09 -6.85 16.13
N GLY A 15 -10.02 -5.90 17.07
CA GLY A 15 -9.56 -6.16 18.43
C GLY A 15 -9.21 -4.86 19.17
N PRO A 16 -8.98 -4.92 20.49
CA PRO A 16 -8.65 -3.74 21.30
C PRO A 16 -7.30 -3.10 20.88
N ASN A 17 -7.04 -1.90 21.39
CA ASN A 17 -5.73 -1.27 21.25
C ASN A 17 -4.66 -2.15 21.91
N GLY A 18 -3.50 -2.29 21.26
CA GLY A 18 -2.43 -3.18 21.71
C GLY A 18 -2.57 -4.64 21.28
N ALA A 19 -3.66 -5.05 20.62
CA ALA A 19 -3.83 -6.44 20.14
C ALA A 19 -2.87 -6.86 19.01
N GLY A 20 -1.98 -5.99 18.54
CA GLY A 20 -1.00 -6.29 17.50
C GLY A 20 -1.48 -6.10 16.05
N LYS A 21 -2.62 -5.43 15.83
CA LYS A 21 -3.17 -5.15 14.49
C LYS A 21 -2.19 -4.39 13.60
N THR A 22 -1.75 -3.22 14.06
CA THR A 22 -0.78 -2.37 13.35
C THR A 22 0.56 -3.08 13.16
N THR A 23 1.04 -3.80 14.18
CA THR A 23 2.26 -4.61 14.08
C THR A 23 2.13 -5.66 12.98
N THR A 24 0.97 -6.30 12.85
CA THR A 24 0.69 -7.29 11.81
C THR A 24 0.70 -6.65 10.42
N ILE A 25 0.01 -5.51 10.24
CA ILE A 25 0.02 -4.77 8.97
C ILE A 25 1.45 -4.37 8.58
N ARG A 26 2.24 -3.84 9.53
CA ARG A 26 3.64 -3.48 9.31
C ARG A 26 4.51 -4.70 8.95
N MET A 27 4.22 -5.89 9.47
CA MET A 27 4.92 -7.12 9.08
C MET A 27 4.56 -7.54 7.65
N LEU A 28 3.30 -7.39 7.23
CA LEU A 28 2.86 -7.72 5.86
C LEU A 28 3.59 -6.89 4.80
N VAL A 29 3.80 -5.60 5.08
CA VAL A 29 4.53 -4.67 4.19
C VAL A 29 6.04 -4.60 4.48
N GLY A 30 6.57 -5.50 5.33
CA GLY A 30 7.99 -5.61 5.66
C GLY A 30 8.62 -4.44 6.43
N LEU A 31 7.82 -3.54 7.01
CA LEU A 31 8.31 -2.48 7.92
C LEU A 31 8.79 -3.04 9.27
N ILE A 32 8.32 -4.23 9.66
CA ILE A 32 8.77 -4.96 10.85
C ILE A 32 9.05 -6.41 10.46
N SER A 33 10.21 -6.96 10.85
CA SER A 33 10.50 -8.38 10.65
C SER A 33 9.74 -9.26 11.64
N PRO A 34 9.05 -10.33 11.21
CA PRO A 34 8.47 -11.30 12.13
C PRO A 34 9.59 -12.08 12.84
N THR A 35 9.42 -12.33 14.14
CA THR A 35 10.38 -13.16 14.91
C THR A 35 10.40 -14.61 14.42
N LYS A 36 9.22 -15.14 14.04
CA LYS A 36 9.01 -16.49 13.50
C LYS A 36 7.82 -16.49 12.53
N GLY A 37 7.78 -17.49 11.66
CA GLY A 37 6.70 -17.66 10.68
C GLY A 37 7.10 -17.24 9.27
N LYS A 38 6.11 -17.22 8.38
CA LYS A 38 6.24 -16.86 6.97
C LYS A 38 5.07 -15.97 6.56
N ILE A 39 5.33 -15.09 5.61
CA ILE A 39 4.34 -14.22 4.99
C ILE A 39 4.56 -14.33 3.48
N GLU A 40 3.48 -14.56 2.74
CA GLU A 40 3.45 -14.66 1.29
C GLU A 40 2.42 -13.69 0.75
N VAL A 41 2.77 -12.95 -0.30
CA VAL A 41 1.93 -11.95 -0.96
C VAL A 41 1.98 -12.25 -2.45
N ALA A 42 0.82 -12.49 -3.06
CA ALA A 42 0.71 -12.85 -4.48
C ALA A 42 1.67 -14.01 -4.90
N GLY A 43 1.90 -14.97 -4.01
CA GLY A 43 2.83 -16.10 -4.23
C GLY A 43 4.30 -15.82 -3.92
N TYR A 44 4.68 -14.58 -3.59
CA TYR A 44 6.03 -14.20 -3.22
C TYR A 44 6.22 -14.16 -1.72
N GLN A 45 7.21 -14.89 -1.22
CA GLN A 45 7.55 -14.86 0.20
C GLN A 45 8.28 -13.55 0.55
N VAL A 46 7.68 -12.74 1.43
CA VAL A 46 8.14 -11.37 1.77
C VAL A 46 9.60 -11.33 2.23
N LYS A 47 10.08 -12.37 2.94
CA LYS A 47 11.47 -12.42 3.45
C LYS A 47 12.52 -12.68 2.36
N THR A 48 12.18 -13.42 1.31
CA THR A 48 13.13 -13.91 0.30
C THR A 48 12.96 -13.24 -1.07
N HIS A 49 11.75 -12.81 -1.38
CA HIS A 49 11.35 -12.15 -2.64
C HIS A 49 10.63 -10.85 -2.31
N PHE A 50 11.30 -10.00 -1.53
CA PHE A 50 10.69 -8.78 -0.97
C PHE A 50 10.22 -7.82 -2.07
N LYS A 51 11.06 -7.62 -3.09
CA LYS A 51 10.77 -6.65 -4.15
C LYS A 51 9.51 -7.05 -4.92
N GLU A 52 9.45 -8.30 -5.34
CA GLU A 52 8.32 -8.90 -6.05
C GLU A 52 7.05 -8.85 -5.20
N ALA A 53 7.16 -9.16 -3.91
CA ALA A 53 6.03 -9.04 -2.98
C ALA A 53 5.52 -7.60 -2.82
N MET A 54 6.42 -6.60 -2.78
CA MET A 54 6.03 -5.20 -2.58
C MET A 54 5.48 -4.55 -3.86
N GLU A 55 5.91 -4.98 -5.04
CA GLU A 55 5.35 -4.52 -6.32
C GLU A 55 3.86 -4.86 -6.46
N GLU A 56 3.39 -5.87 -5.75
CA GLU A 56 1.99 -6.33 -5.70
C GLU A 56 1.15 -5.62 -4.61
N ILE A 57 1.74 -4.72 -3.81
CA ILE A 57 1.06 -4.02 -2.71
C ILE A 57 0.95 -2.52 -2.96
N GLY A 58 -0.29 -2.01 -2.95
CA GLY A 58 -0.57 -0.61 -2.62
C GLY A 58 -0.94 -0.49 -1.15
N CYS A 59 -0.24 0.35 -0.36
CA CYS A 59 -0.55 0.52 1.05
C CYS A 59 -0.45 1.97 1.52
N ILE A 60 -1.28 2.29 2.52
CA ILE A 60 -1.14 3.46 3.38
C ILE A 60 -0.98 2.90 4.78
N VAL A 61 0.20 3.08 5.37
CA VAL A 61 0.50 2.63 6.72
C VAL A 61 0.64 3.85 7.61
N GLU A 62 -0.16 3.91 8.67
CA GLU A 62 -0.34 5.12 9.50
C GLU A 62 -0.94 6.27 8.68
N ASN A 63 -0.40 7.49 8.86
CA ASN A 63 -0.78 8.67 8.10
C ASN A 63 0.14 8.80 6.88
N PRO A 64 -0.41 8.96 5.66
CA PRO A 64 0.40 9.25 4.49
C PRO A 64 1.04 10.64 4.64
N GLU A 65 2.34 10.73 4.43
CA GLU A 65 3.03 12.02 4.30
C GLU A 65 3.06 12.42 2.82
N LEU A 66 2.53 13.61 2.53
CA LEU A 66 2.58 14.24 1.22
C LEU A 66 3.53 15.43 1.25
N TYR A 67 4.06 15.81 0.09
CA TYR A 67 4.84 17.03 -0.04
C TYR A 67 3.89 18.23 0.04
N GLY A 68 3.79 18.87 1.20
CA GLY A 68 2.83 19.95 1.45
C GLY A 68 3.09 21.25 0.67
N TYR A 69 4.24 21.38 0.03
CA TYR A 69 4.56 22.48 -0.89
C TYR A 69 4.23 22.16 -2.36
N LEU A 70 3.73 20.95 -2.64
CA LEU A 70 3.28 20.51 -3.95
C LEU A 70 1.75 20.42 -3.99
N THR A 71 1.18 20.69 -5.16
CA THR A 71 -0.23 20.42 -5.47
C THR A 71 -0.56 18.93 -5.38
N GLY A 72 -1.85 18.58 -5.38
CA GLY A 72 -2.26 17.18 -5.43
C GLY A 72 -1.76 16.48 -6.71
N TRP A 73 -1.75 17.20 -7.82
CA TRP A 73 -1.28 16.72 -9.11
C TRP A 73 0.22 16.44 -9.08
N GLU A 74 1.01 17.38 -8.58
CA GLU A 74 2.47 17.21 -8.47
C GLU A 74 2.85 16.07 -7.53
N ASN A 75 2.16 15.92 -6.40
CA ASN A 75 2.32 14.75 -5.53
C ASN A 75 2.04 13.45 -6.31
N LEU A 76 0.90 13.37 -7.01
CA LEU A 76 0.51 12.19 -7.76
C LEU A 76 1.52 11.84 -8.87
N ILE A 77 1.99 12.83 -9.63
CA ILE A 77 3.01 12.65 -10.65
C ILE A 77 4.33 12.17 -10.04
N GLN A 78 4.71 12.68 -8.86
CA GLN A 78 5.90 12.23 -8.16
C GLN A 78 5.80 10.73 -7.80
N PHE A 79 4.65 10.27 -7.30
CA PHE A 79 4.41 8.84 -7.04
C PHE A 79 4.38 8.01 -8.32
N ALA A 80 3.72 8.49 -9.38
CA ALA A 80 3.68 7.80 -10.67
C ALA A 80 5.10 7.56 -11.23
N ARG A 81 6.00 8.55 -11.12
CA ARG A 81 7.41 8.42 -11.52
C ARG A 81 8.15 7.37 -10.70
N MET A 82 7.96 7.35 -9.38
CA MET A 82 8.59 6.36 -8.49
C MET A 82 8.12 4.93 -8.80
N LEU A 83 6.87 4.78 -9.23
CA LEU A 83 6.27 3.50 -9.61
C LEU A 83 6.42 3.18 -11.10
N HIS A 84 7.17 3.99 -11.85
CA HIS A 84 7.35 3.84 -13.31
C HIS A 84 6.04 3.81 -14.12
N ILE A 85 5.00 4.49 -13.63
CA ILE A 85 3.73 4.67 -14.32
C ILE A 85 3.85 5.87 -15.26
N THR A 86 3.82 5.60 -16.57
CA THR A 86 3.93 6.62 -17.62
C THR A 86 2.62 6.88 -18.35
N ASP A 87 1.58 6.09 -18.08
CA ASP A 87 0.27 6.23 -18.70
C ASP A 87 -0.52 7.38 -18.06
N GLU A 88 -0.58 8.52 -18.74
CA GLU A 88 -1.32 9.69 -18.29
C GLU A 88 -2.84 9.45 -18.20
N LEU A 89 -3.41 8.57 -19.04
CA LEU A 89 -4.84 8.25 -18.96
C LEU A 89 -5.12 7.54 -17.63
N LYS A 90 -4.29 6.57 -17.27
CA LYS A 90 -4.39 5.87 -15.97
C LYS A 90 -4.28 6.83 -14.79
N ILE A 91 -3.38 7.81 -14.86
CA ILE A 91 -3.23 8.83 -13.81
C ILE A 91 -4.52 9.65 -13.68
N ASN A 92 -5.06 10.15 -14.79
CA ASN A 92 -6.32 10.90 -14.80
C ASN A 92 -7.51 10.07 -14.30
N ASP A 93 -7.58 8.79 -14.63
CA ASP A 93 -8.64 7.89 -14.19
C ASP A 93 -8.61 7.70 -12.67
N VAL A 94 -7.42 7.61 -12.07
CA VAL A 94 -7.28 7.56 -10.60
C VAL A 94 -7.82 8.85 -9.96
N VAL A 95 -7.51 10.02 -10.52
CA VAL A 95 -8.01 11.32 -10.01
C VAL A 95 -9.54 11.38 -10.00
N LYS A 96 -10.16 10.93 -11.10
CA LYS A 96 -11.62 10.85 -11.21
C LYS A 96 -12.21 9.82 -10.25
N LEU A 97 -11.57 8.66 -10.09
CA LEU A 97 -12.01 7.61 -9.17
C LEU A 97 -12.14 8.13 -7.73
N VAL A 98 -11.21 8.98 -7.31
CA VAL A 98 -11.22 9.60 -5.96
C VAL A 98 -11.90 10.98 -5.92
N LYS A 99 -12.50 11.43 -7.03
CA LYS A 99 -13.26 12.69 -7.16
C LYS A 99 -12.47 13.94 -6.76
N LEU A 100 -11.21 14.01 -7.19
CA LEU A 100 -10.33 15.16 -6.95
C LEU A 100 -10.12 16.03 -8.19
N ASP A 101 -10.82 15.76 -9.30
CA ASP A 101 -10.65 16.43 -10.59
C ASP A 101 -10.83 17.96 -10.52
N GLU A 102 -11.70 18.47 -9.64
CA GLU A 102 -11.90 19.91 -9.46
C GLU A 102 -10.89 20.59 -8.51
N ARG A 103 -10.08 19.81 -7.78
CA ARG A 103 -9.25 20.32 -6.66
C ARG A 103 -7.80 19.86 -6.66
N ILE A 104 -7.40 19.06 -7.65
CA ILE A 104 -6.09 18.42 -7.66
C ILE A 104 -4.95 19.40 -8.02
N HIS A 105 -5.28 20.51 -8.67
CA HIS A 105 -4.37 21.57 -9.08
C HIS A 105 -4.27 22.68 -8.05
#